data_AF-N0B2Y0-F1
#
_entry.id   AF-N0B2Y0-F1
#
_cell.length_a   1.000
_cell.length_b   1.000
_cell.length_c   1.000
_cell.angle_alpha   90.00
_cell.angle_beta   90.00
_cell.angle_gamma   90.00
#
_symmetry.space_group_name_H-M   'P 1'
#
loop_
_entity.id
_entity.type
_entity.pdbx_description
1 polymer ?
#
loop_
_entity_poly.entity_id
_entity_poly.type
_entity_poly.pdbx_seq_one_letter_code
_entity_poly.pdbx_strand_id
1 'polypeptide(L)'
;MLVRILGSSAGGGFPQWNCGCPNCTAAKAGKLGFTPRTQSSLAVSRTGKEWVLLNASPDLRQQIAAVPALRTTPDGRLRGSPIKSVIVTNGDVDHIAGLIDLREAEPLVVYATDRVQSVIRSNSIFNILAPSLVRREIMPLEQEIAISGPEGELGLKVEAFAVPGKIALYLEDCAAGPEFGTETGDTVGLKIRDPESGASFFYIPGCSHLDAPLRERLENAALVFFDGTLYRDTEMIDAGLLDKTGKRMGHISISGPEGSIAAFEDMNVARKIYVHINNSNPVLNERSPERAATEAAGWEIGYDGMEVEMNEFVRKFEITDAPWSQEEFEAQIRAVGPARYHDLHPFHKALHGGKMSKAQVAAWALNRYCYQEAIPRKDAAFMSRVHDRDLRREWIHRIHDHDGLPPEELGGIERWLKLTDCLGLDREYVMSMQGALPATRFAVEAYVRFVVEQPLVVAAASSLTELFAPSIHRERIAGMLANYTFVNDEVMAYFKRRLSQAPRDATFALQFVKENARTRELQQGCVDAVKFKCDVLWAQLDALQLAYVDGLIPPGAYRPEGM
;
A
#
# COMPACT_ATOMS: atom_id res chain seq x y z
N MET A 1 -18.18 -2.41 -7.58
CA MET A 1 -17.22 -2.47 -8.71
C MET A 1 -15.79 -2.18 -8.21
N LEU A 2 -14.81 -2.99 -8.61
CA LEU A 2 -13.40 -2.87 -8.22
C LEU A 2 -12.57 -2.33 -9.39
N VAL A 3 -11.71 -1.35 -9.11
CA VAL A 3 -10.76 -0.78 -10.07
C VAL A 3 -9.36 -0.86 -9.46
N ARG A 4 -8.37 -1.27 -10.25
CA ARG A 4 -6.96 -1.36 -9.84
C ARG A 4 -6.09 -0.62 -10.84
N ILE A 5 -5.22 0.26 -10.36
CA ILE A 5 -4.17 0.85 -11.20
C ILE A 5 -3.03 -0.16 -11.28
N LEU A 6 -2.82 -0.73 -12.46
CA LEU A 6 -1.73 -1.69 -12.69
C LEU A 6 -0.41 -0.96 -12.91
N GLY A 7 -0.46 0.10 -13.71
CA GLY A 7 0.63 1.03 -13.96
C GLY A 7 0.10 2.45 -14.01
N SER A 8 0.82 3.39 -13.40
CA SER A 8 0.40 4.79 -13.35
C SER A 8 1.32 5.78 -14.08
N SER A 9 2.40 5.31 -14.71
CA SER A 9 3.32 6.17 -15.46
C SER A 9 2.95 6.28 -16.94
N ALA A 10 3.36 7.35 -17.60
CA ALA A 10 3.28 7.49 -19.06
C ALA A 10 4.28 6.55 -19.76
N GLY A 11 4.36 6.65 -21.09
CA GLY A 11 5.35 5.92 -21.90
C GLY A 11 6.77 5.93 -21.33
N GLY A 12 7.39 4.75 -21.28
CA GLY A 12 8.75 4.55 -20.76
C GLY A 12 8.85 4.23 -19.26
N GLY A 13 7.77 4.42 -18.49
CA GLY A 13 7.72 4.08 -17.07
C GLY A 13 8.52 5.04 -16.18
N PHE A 14 8.56 4.73 -14.88
CA PHE A 14 9.32 5.47 -13.88
C PHE A 14 10.06 4.52 -12.92
N PRO A 15 11.39 4.58 -12.82
CA PRO A 15 12.28 5.38 -13.66
C PRO A 15 12.35 4.85 -15.09
N GLN A 16 12.39 5.76 -16.07
CA GLN A 16 12.58 5.38 -17.48
C GLN A 16 14.00 4.84 -17.72
N TRP A 17 14.09 3.79 -18.53
CA TRP A 17 15.31 2.99 -18.74
C TRP A 17 16.55 3.84 -19.10
N ASN A 18 16.41 4.76 -20.06
CA ASN A 18 17.48 5.62 -20.55
C ASN A 18 17.47 7.05 -19.97
N CYS A 19 16.61 7.36 -19.00
CA CYS A 19 16.47 8.72 -18.48
C CYS A 19 17.40 8.98 -17.29
N GLY A 20 18.12 10.11 -17.35
CA GLY A 20 19.00 10.64 -16.31
C GLY A 20 18.44 11.86 -15.58
N CYS A 21 17.16 12.21 -15.78
CA CYS A 21 16.55 13.37 -15.12
C CYS A 21 16.62 13.22 -13.58
N PRO A 22 16.46 14.33 -12.81
CA PRO A 22 16.55 14.29 -11.35
C PRO A 22 15.65 13.24 -10.69
N ASN A 23 14.41 13.07 -11.18
CA ASN A 23 13.47 12.08 -10.66
C ASN A 23 13.92 10.65 -10.95
N CYS A 24 14.29 10.33 -12.19
CA CYS A 24 14.76 9.00 -12.56
C CYS A 24 16.04 8.62 -11.81
N THR A 25 16.98 9.56 -11.68
CA THR A 25 18.22 9.37 -10.94
C THR A 25 17.93 9.14 -9.45
N ALA A 26 16.98 9.88 -8.85
CA ALA A 26 16.57 9.69 -7.46
C ALA A 26 15.91 8.32 -7.22
N ALA A 27 15.02 7.89 -8.12
CA ALA A 27 14.36 6.59 -8.03
C ALA A 27 15.34 5.43 -8.22
N LYS A 28 16.24 5.50 -9.21
CA LYS A 28 17.32 4.52 -9.42
C LYS A 28 18.25 4.41 -8.21
N ALA A 29 18.47 5.51 -7.49
CA ALA A 29 19.25 5.55 -6.26
C ALA A 29 18.47 5.12 -5.00
N GLY A 30 17.18 4.77 -5.11
CA GLY A 30 16.34 4.36 -3.98
C GLY A 30 16.08 5.47 -2.97
N LYS A 31 16.05 6.74 -3.39
CA LYS A 31 15.74 7.86 -2.50
C LYS A 31 14.29 7.77 -2.00
N LEU A 32 14.08 8.05 -0.71
CA LEU A 32 12.75 8.13 -0.12
C LEU A 32 11.88 9.17 -0.84
N GLY A 33 10.60 8.84 -1.03
CA GLY A 33 9.63 9.69 -1.72
C GLY A 33 9.57 9.50 -3.24
N PHE A 34 10.30 8.53 -3.79
CA PHE A 34 10.25 8.16 -5.21
C PHE A 34 9.94 6.67 -5.36
N THR A 35 8.71 6.37 -5.75
CA THR A 35 8.23 4.99 -5.92
C THR A 35 8.22 4.62 -7.41
N PRO A 36 8.86 3.52 -7.85
CA PRO A 36 8.79 3.05 -9.24
C PRO A 36 7.35 2.78 -9.69
N ARG A 37 7.07 3.02 -10.98
CA ARG A 37 5.77 2.87 -11.62
C ARG A 37 5.95 2.31 -13.03
N THR A 38 5.09 1.37 -13.39
CA THR A 38 4.96 0.80 -14.73
C THR A 38 4.02 1.65 -15.59
N GLN A 39 4.01 1.38 -16.90
CA GLN A 39 3.25 2.13 -17.88
C GLN A 39 1.73 1.97 -17.72
N SER A 40 0.99 3.04 -18.05
CA SER A 40 -0.44 3.22 -17.81
C SER A 40 -1.30 2.02 -18.21
N SER A 41 -1.95 1.41 -17.22
CA SER A 41 -2.97 0.38 -17.42
C SER A 41 -3.80 0.22 -16.14
N LEU A 42 -5.09 -0.01 -16.29
CA LEU A 42 -6.02 -0.31 -15.19
C LEU A 42 -6.64 -1.70 -15.38
N ALA A 43 -7.10 -2.32 -14.29
CA ALA A 43 -7.95 -3.50 -14.32
C ALA A 43 -9.25 -3.23 -13.57
N VAL A 44 -10.38 -3.62 -14.16
CA VAL A 44 -11.71 -3.43 -13.59
C VAL A 44 -12.41 -4.78 -13.46
N SER A 45 -13.10 -4.99 -12.34
CA SER A 45 -13.90 -6.18 -12.13
C SER A 45 -15.16 -5.85 -11.33
N ARG A 46 -16.28 -6.49 -11.70
CA ARG A 46 -17.48 -6.47 -10.87
C ARG A 46 -17.40 -7.47 -9.71
N THR A 47 -16.80 -8.64 -9.96
CA THR A 47 -16.85 -9.81 -9.07
C THR A 47 -15.54 -10.10 -8.34
N GLY A 48 -14.46 -9.43 -8.73
CA GLY A 48 -13.09 -9.73 -8.28
C GLY A 48 -12.48 -11.00 -8.90
N LYS A 49 -13.24 -11.72 -9.75
CA LYS A 49 -12.80 -12.99 -10.38
C LYS A 49 -12.49 -12.84 -11.86
N GLU A 50 -13.29 -12.04 -12.57
CA GLU A 50 -13.15 -11.81 -14.00
C GLU A 50 -12.83 -10.34 -14.24
N TRP A 51 -11.78 -10.09 -15.01
CA TRP A 51 -11.17 -8.77 -15.12
C TRP A 51 -11.18 -8.27 -16.56
N VAL A 52 -11.43 -6.97 -16.69
CA VAL A 52 -11.32 -6.18 -17.90
C VAL A 52 -10.10 -5.28 -17.76
N LEU A 53 -9.13 -5.38 -18.67
CA LEU A 53 -8.01 -4.44 -18.73
C LEU A 53 -8.44 -3.17 -19.48
N LEU A 54 -8.03 -2.01 -18.98
CA LEU A 54 -8.09 -0.75 -19.71
C LEU A 54 -6.65 -0.40 -20.11
N ASN A 55 -6.41 -0.45 -21.43
CA ASN A 55 -5.10 -0.46 -22.07
C ASN A 55 -4.22 -1.67 -21.68
N ALA A 56 -3.36 -2.11 -22.61
CA ALA A 56 -2.42 -3.21 -22.42
C ALA A 56 -0.98 -2.69 -22.60
N SER A 57 -0.33 -2.38 -21.48
CA SER A 57 0.99 -1.75 -21.47
C SER A 57 2.14 -2.72 -21.81
N PRO A 58 3.31 -2.24 -22.27
CA PRO A 58 4.51 -3.06 -22.43
C PRO A 58 4.95 -3.78 -21.14
N ASP A 59 4.55 -3.28 -19.97
CA ASP A 59 4.87 -3.85 -18.67
C ASP A 59 3.86 -4.91 -18.21
N LEU A 60 2.90 -5.30 -19.06
CA LEU A 60 1.74 -6.10 -18.67
C LEU A 60 2.13 -7.42 -17.97
N ARG A 61 3.18 -8.10 -18.44
CA ARG A 61 3.71 -9.30 -17.75
C ARG A 61 4.06 -9.01 -16.29
N GLN A 62 4.76 -7.91 -16.01
CA GLN A 62 5.13 -7.51 -14.65
C GLN A 62 3.89 -7.10 -13.84
N GLN A 63 2.97 -6.38 -14.47
CA GLN A 63 1.72 -5.94 -13.85
C GLN A 63 0.84 -7.13 -13.40
N ILE A 64 0.65 -8.13 -14.27
CA ILE A 64 -0.04 -9.39 -13.94
C ILE A 64 0.70 -10.12 -12.81
N ALA A 65 2.02 -10.20 -12.89
CA ALA A 65 2.83 -10.84 -11.85
C ALA A 65 2.71 -10.10 -10.51
N ALA A 66 2.55 -8.78 -10.48
CA ALA A 66 2.41 -8.01 -9.25
C ALA A 66 1.03 -8.16 -8.59
N VAL A 67 -0.02 -8.50 -9.35
CA VAL A 67 -1.41 -8.53 -8.88
C VAL A 67 -1.93 -9.98 -8.80
N PRO A 68 -1.99 -10.61 -7.62
CA PRO A 68 -2.45 -12.00 -7.47
C PRO A 68 -3.82 -12.30 -8.08
N ALA A 69 -4.75 -11.34 -8.06
CA ALA A 69 -6.09 -11.48 -8.62
C ALA A 69 -6.12 -11.62 -10.15
N LEU A 70 -5.05 -11.22 -10.86
CA LEU A 70 -4.91 -11.37 -12.30
C LEU A 70 -4.14 -12.64 -12.70
N ARG A 71 -3.60 -13.38 -11.74
CA ARG A 71 -2.88 -14.64 -11.99
C ARG A 71 -3.88 -15.79 -12.16
N THR A 72 -3.46 -16.86 -12.82
CA THR A 72 -4.28 -18.06 -13.04
C THR A 72 -4.98 -18.52 -11.76
N THR A 73 -6.29 -18.71 -11.86
CA THR A 73 -7.11 -19.19 -10.76
C THR A 73 -6.73 -20.62 -10.39
N PRO A 74 -6.64 -20.98 -9.10
CA PRO A 74 -6.42 -22.35 -8.66
C PRO A 74 -7.72 -23.18 -8.78
N ASP A 75 -8.30 -23.28 -9.98
CA ASP A 75 -9.50 -24.06 -10.27
C ASP A 75 -9.19 -25.46 -10.85
N GLY A 76 -7.92 -25.88 -10.76
CA GLY A 76 -7.44 -27.17 -11.24
C GLY A 76 -7.02 -27.19 -12.71
N ARG A 77 -7.22 -26.10 -13.47
CA ARG A 77 -6.68 -26.00 -14.83
C ARG A 77 -5.18 -25.71 -14.81
N LEU A 78 -4.45 -26.29 -15.76
CA LEU A 78 -3.02 -26.01 -15.95
C LEU A 78 -2.78 -24.63 -16.59
N ARG A 79 -3.77 -24.12 -17.33
CA ARG A 79 -3.79 -22.78 -17.93
C ARG A 79 -5.16 -22.15 -17.77
N GLY A 80 -5.17 -20.85 -17.51
CA GLY A 80 -6.37 -20.06 -17.36
C GLY A 80 -6.01 -18.61 -17.05
N SER A 81 -6.79 -17.68 -17.60
CA SER A 81 -6.65 -16.25 -17.31
C SER A 81 -7.92 -15.66 -16.67
N PRO A 82 -7.81 -14.93 -15.54
CA PRO A 82 -8.88 -14.07 -15.04
C PRO A 82 -9.19 -12.89 -15.97
N ILE A 83 -8.24 -12.50 -16.82
CA ILE A 83 -8.43 -11.42 -17.79
C ILE A 83 -9.27 -11.95 -18.93
N LYS A 84 -10.50 -11.42 -19.05
CA LYS A 84 -11.49 -11.85 -20.06
C LYS A 84 -11.64 -10.85 -21.20
N SER A 85 -11.28 -9.60 -20.98
CA SER A 85 -11.38 -8.56 -21.99
C SER A 85 -10.31 -7.48 -21.82
N VAL A 86 -9.97 -6.81 -22.93
CA VAL A 86 -9.12 -5.62 -22.97
C VAL A 86 -9.88 -4.53 -23.73
N ILE A 87 -9.94 -3.33 -23.18
CA ILE A 87 -10.46 -2.14 -23.85
C ILE A 87 -9.28 -1.19 -24.08
N VAL A 88 -9.07 -0.80 -25.33
CA VAL A 88 -7.96 0.07 -25.75
C VAL A 88 -8.50 1.46 -26.07
N THR A 89 -7.85 2.49 -25.52
CA THR A 89 -8.27 3.90 -25.63
C THR A 89 -7.63 4.66 -26.79
N ASN A 90 -6.48 4.22 -27.29
CA ASN A 90 -5.79 4.84 -28.42
C ASN A 90 -4.82 3.86 -29.10
N GLY A 91 -4.15 4.32 -30.16
CA GLY A 91 -3.18 3.52 -30.92
C GLY A 91 -1.74 3.55 -30.38
N ASP A 92 -1.48 4.16 -29.22
CA ASP A 92 -0.13 4.37 -28.71
C ASP A 92 0.53 3.05 -28.29
N VAL A 93 1.85 2.96 -28.52
CA VAL A 93 2.64 1.76 -28.22
C VAL A 93 2.54 1.37 -26.75
N ASP A 94 2.48 2.36 -25.85
CA ASP A 94 2.34 2.14 -24.42
C ASP A 94 0.95 1.65 -23.98
N HIS A 95 -0.04 1.63 -24.86
CA HIS A 95 -1.38 1.12 -24.60
C HIS A 95 -1.77 -0.12 -25.41
N ILE A 96 -1.02 -0.47 -26.47
CA ILE A 96 -1.30 -1.66 -27.30
C ILE A 96 -0.23 -2.75 -27.27
N ALA A 97 1.03 -2.43 -26.94
CA ALA A 97 2.11 -3.42 -27.07
C ALA A 97 1.92 -4.63 -26.13
N GLY A 98 1.32 -4.43 -24.95
CA GLY A 98 1.02 -5.50 -24.00
C GLY A 98 0.05 -6.54 -24.52
N LEU A 99 -0.72 -6.24 -25.57
CA LEU A 99 -1.55 -7.25 -26.23
C LEU A 99 -0.71 -8.44 -26.71
N ILE A 100 0.56 -8.21 -27.08
CA ILE A 100 1.46 -9.29 -27.52
C ILE A 100 1.73 -10.28 -26.39
N ASP A 101 1.71 -9.85 -25.12
CA ASP A 101 1.91 -10.71 -23.94
C ASP A 101 0.71 -11.61 -23.60
N LEU A 102 -0.41 -11.47 -24.33
CA LEU A 102 -1.63 -12.25 -24.13
C LEU A 102 -1.83 -13.33 -25.22
N ARG A 103 -0.76 -13.73 -25.90
CA ARG A 103 -0.79 -14.60 -27.10
C ARG A 103 -0.82 -16.10 -26.80
N GLU A 104 -0.57 -16.52 -25.56
CA GLU A 104 -0.35 -17.92 -25.15
C GLU A 104 -1.63 -18.80 -25.11
N ALA A 105 -2.55 -18.59 -26.05
CA ALA A 105 -3.73 -19.38 -26.37
C ALA A 105 -4.87 -19.38 -25.31
N GLU A 106 -5.08 -18.25 -24.64
CA GLU A 106 -6.28 -18.01 -23.81
C GLU A 106 -7.35 -17.23 -24.62
N PRO A 107 -8.64 -17.60 -24.53
CA PRO A 107 -9.71 -16.83 -25.14
C PRO A 107 -9.81 -15.41 -24.57
N LEU A 108 -10.02 -14.41 -25.41
CA LEU A 108 -10.04 -12.99 -25.04
C LEU A 108 -10.97 -12.17 -25.95
N VAL A 109 -11.51 -11.06 -25.45
CA VAL A 109 -12.20 -10.06 -26.28
C VAL A 109 -11.49 -8.71 -26.21
N VAL A 110 -11.09 -8.16 -27.36
CA VAL A 110 -10.41 -6.86 -27.47
C VAL A 110 -11.36 -5.83 -28.06
N TYR A 111 -11.73 -4.82 -27.26
CA TYR A 111 -12.53 -3.68 -27.67
C TYR A 111 -11.65 -2.48 -28.01
N ALA A 112 -11.94 -1.81 -29.12
CA ALA A 112 -11.38 -0.51 -29.45
C ALA A 112 -12.26 0.18 -30.50
N THR A 113 -12.05 1.47 -30.75
CA THR A 113 -12.70 2.17 -31.87
C THR A 113 -12.32 1.53 -33.20
N ASP A 114 -13.08 1.77 -34.28
CA ASP A 114 -12.74 1.23 -35.60
C ASP A 114 -11.37 1.73 -36.11
N ARG A 115 -11.00 2.97 -35.76
CA ARG A 115 -9.69 3.57 -35.99
C ARG A 115 -8.58 2.74 -35.36
N VAL A 116 -8.64 2.50 -34.04
CA VAL A 116 -7.64 1.72 -33.31
C VAL A 116 -7.65 0.25 -33.74
N GLN A 117 -8.82 -0.34 -34.01
CA GLN A 117 -8.90 -1.69 -34.58
C GLN A 117 -8.22 -1.78 -35.94
N SER A 118 -8.32 -0.75 -36.78
CA SER A 118 -7.64 -0.69 -38.07
C SER A 118 -6.12 -0.61 -37.91
N VAL A 119 -5.63 0.11 -36.91
CA VAL A 119 -4.21 0.13 -36.53
C VAL A 119 -3.74 -1.26 -36.09
N ILE A 120 -4.49 -1.94 -35.22
CA ILE A 120 -4.13 -3.29 -34.76
C ILE A 120 -4.19 -4.30 -35.94
N ARG A 121 -5.13 -4.12 -36.89
CA ARG A 121 -5.25 -4.96 -38.10
C ARG A 121 -4.11 -4.73 -39.10
N SER A 122 -3.64 -3.49 -39.26
CA SER A 122 -2.58 -3.16 -40.23
C SER A 122 -1.19 -3.58 -39.76
N ASN A 123 -1.01 -3.80 -38.46
CA ASN A 123 0.26 -4.22 -37.86
C ASN A 123 0.34 -5.74 -37.69
N SER A 124 1.14 -6.39 -38.54
CA SER A 124 1.24 -7.86 -38.61
C SER A 124 1.66 -8.55 -37.30
N ILE A 125 2.33 -7.85 -36.38
CA ILE A 125 2.72 -8.38 -35.07
C ILE A 125 1.52 -8.83 -34.23
N PHE A 126 0.37 -8.16 -34.34
CA PHE A 126 -0.84 -8.50 -33.59
C PHE A 126 -1.61 -9.68 -34.17
N ASN A 127 -1.20 -10.23 -35.32
CA ASN A 127 -1.75 -11.49 -35.84
C ASN A 127 -1.40 -12.70 -34.95
N ILE A 128 -0.47 -12.51 -34.01
CA ILE A 128 -0.15 -13.49 -32.98
C ILE A 128 -1.33 -13.74 -32.02
N LEU A 129 -2.28 -12.81 -31.93
CA LEU A 129 -3.56 -13.00 -31.28
C LEU A 129 -4.46 -13.84 -32.21
N ALA A 130 -4.52 -15.15 -31.95
CA ALA A 130 -5.22 -16.10 -32.79
C ALA A 130 -6.71 -15.74 -32.95
N PRO A 131 -7.21 -15.49 -34.19
CA PRO A 131 -8.62 -15.12 -34.41
C PRO A 131 -9.65 -16.15 -33.95
N SER A 132 -9.25 -17.42 -33.80
CA SER A 132 -10.10 -18.49 -33.25
C SER A 132 -10.32 -18.39 -31.74
N LEU A 133 -9.50 -17.61 -31.04
CA LEU A 133 -9.55 -17.45 -29.58
C LEU A 133 -9.82 -15.99 -29.17
N VAL A 134 -9.31 -15.03 -29.95
CA VAL A 134 -9.39 -13.61 -29.64
C VAL A 134 -10.39 -12.93 -30.56
N ARG A 135 -11.52 -12.52 -30.00
CA ARG A 135 -12.51 -11.69 -30.71
C ARG A 135 -12.10 -10.23 -30.65
N ARG A 136 -12.23 -9.51 -31.76
CA ARG A 136 -12.01 -8.07 -31.84
C ARG A 136 -13.34 -7.39 -32.10
N GLU A 137 -13.76 -6.55 -31.16
CA GLU A 137 -15.05 -5.88 -31.19
C GLU A 137 -14.85 -4.38 -31.41
N ILE A 138 -15.69 -3.80 -32.26
CA ILE A 138 -15.72 -2.35 -32.47
C ILE A 138 -16.53 -1.74 -31.32
N MET A 139 -15.92 -0.77 -30.65
CA MET A 139 -16.57 0.07 -29.65
C MET A 139 -17.02 1.37 -30.31
N PRO A 140 -18.32 1.51 -30.66
CA PRO A 140 -18.84 2.75 -31.24
C PRO A 140 -18.74 3.91 -30.25
N LEU A 141 -18.54 5.11 -30.77
CA LEU A 141 -18.53 6.34 -29.97
C LEU A 141 -19.95 6.71 -29.57
N GLU A 142 -20.09 7.32 -28.39
CA GLU A 142 -21.35 7.88 -27.88
C GLU A 142 -22.45 6.83 -27.69
N GLN A 143 -22.08 5.55 -27.56
CA GLN A 143 -22.99 4.45 -27.36
C GLN A 143 -22.52 3.55 -26.23
N GLU A 144 -23.41 3.33 -25.26
CA GLU A 144 -23.18 2.39 -24.16
C GLU A 144 -23.39 0.95 -24.64
N ILE A 145 -22.37 0.09 -24.46
CA ILE A 145 -22.40 -1.34 -24.80
C ILE A 145 -22.05 -2.21 -23.60
N ALA A 146 -22.53 -3.45 -23.57
CA ALA A 146 -22.14 -4.44 -22.57
C ALA A 146 -20.74 -4.99 -22.87
N ILE A 147 -19.88 -5.05 -21.85
CA ILE A 147 -18.56 -5.66 -21.96
C ILE A 147 -18.71 -7.18 -21.80
N SER A 148 -18.25 -7.92 -22.80
CA SER A 148 -18.27 -9.37 -22.82
C SER A 148 -16.88 -9.98 -22.74
N GLY A 149 -16.77 -11.09 -22.03
CA GLY A 149 -15.66 -12.04 -22.11
C GLY A 149 -15.95 -13.16 -23.12
N PRO A 150 -15.09 -14.17 -23.18
CA PRO A 150 -15.27 -15.33 -24.06
C PRO A 150 -16.52 -16.17 -23.74
N GLU A 151 -16.92 -16.21 -22.46
CA GLU A 151 -18.02 -17.05 -21.95
C GLU A 151 -19.34 -16.28 -21.76
N GLY A 152 -19.36 -14.96 -21.97
CA GLY A 152 -20.57 -14.15 -21.81
C GLY A 152 -20.29 -12.73 -21.31
N GLU A 153 -21.35 -11.99 -20.97
CA GLU A 153 -21.25 -10.65 -20.40
C GLU A 153 -20.59 -10.66 -19.01
N LEU A 154 -19.77 -9.64 -18.72
CA LEU A 154 -19.06 -9.52 -17.44
C LEU A 154 -19.82 -8.67 -16.41
N GLY A 155 -21.05 -8.25 -16.76
CA GLY A 155 -21.88 -7.37 -15.93
C GLY A 155 -21.38 -5.93 -15.82
N LEU A 156 -20.52 -5.49 -16.73
CA LEU A 156 -20.06 -4.12 -16.84
C LEU A 156 -20.48 -3.54 -18.19
N LYS A 157 -20.72 -2.24 -18.23
CA LYS A 157 -20.96 -1.48 -19.46
C LYS A 157 -19.86 -0.46 -19.70
N VAL A 158 -19.58 -0.20 -20.97
CA VAL A 158 -18.66 0.85 -21.43
C VAL A 158 -19.34 1.76 -22.42
N GLU A 159 -19.10 3.05 -22.29
CA GLU A 159 -19.38 4.06 -23.31
C GLU A 159 -18.05 4.75 -23.63
N ALA A 160 -17.63 4.68 -24.91
CA ALA A 160 -16.49 5.44 -25.39
C ALA A 160 -16.95 6.77 -25.95
N PHE A 161 -16.18 7.82 -25.68
CA PHE A 161 -16.46 9.17 -26.17
C PHE A 161 -15.18 9.80 -26.67
N ALA A 162 -15.32 10.68 -27.67
CA ALA A 162 -14.17 11.41 -28.18
C ALA A 162 -13.63 12.36 -27.09
N VAL A 163 -12.30 12.43 -26.97
CA VAL A 163 -11.62 13.41 -26.13
C VAL A 163 -10.64 14.20 -26.99
N PRO A 164 -10.39 15.49 -26.68
CA PRO A 164 -9.31 16.21 -27.32
C PRO A 164 -8.00 15.47 -27.08
N GLY A 165 -7.36 15.00 -28.15
CA GLY A 165 -6.20 14.13 -28.06
C GLY A 165 -5.44 14.15 -29.37
N LYS A 166 -4.53 13.21 -29.55
CA LYS A 166 -3.66 13.16 -30.72
C LYS A 166 -3.54 11.73 -31.23
N ILE A 167 -3.39 11.56 -32.54
CA ILE A 167 -3.01 10.27 -33.11
C ILE A 167 -1.65 9.80 -32.57
N ALA A 168 -1.48 8.49 -32.50
CA ALA A 168 -0.24 7.89 -32.02
C ALA A 168 0.98 8.35 -32.85
N LEU A 169 2.10 8.59 -32.16
CA LEU A 169 3.29 9.22 -32.75
C LEU A 169 3.79 8.55 -34.04
N TYR A 170 3.74 7.22 -34.12
CA TYR A 170 4.23 6.46 -35.29
C TYR A 170 3.25 6.44 -36.48
N LEU A 171 2.07 7.03 -36.30
CA LEU A 171 1.03 7.20 -37.32
C LEU A 171 0.87 8.67 -37.74
N GLU A 172 1.61 9.60 -37.12
CA GLU A 172 1.57 11.02 -37.50
C GLU A 172 1.93 11.21 -38.97
N ASP A 173 1.08 11.93 -39.69
CA ASP A 173 1.34 12.39 -41.05
C ASP A 173 1.55 13.91 -41.06
N CYS A 174 2.80 14.34 -41.18
CA CYS A 174 3.16 15.75 -41.29
C CYS A 174 2.55 16.45 -42.52
N ALA A 175 2.16 15.70 -43.55
CA ALA A 175 1.50 16.24 -44.74
C ALA A 175 0.00 16.47 -44.53
N ALA A 176 -0.62 15.87 -43.50
CA ALA A 176 -2.05 15.97 -43.20
C ALA A 176 -2.46 17.23 -42.41
N GLY A 177 -1.57 18.22 -42.29
CA GLY A 177 -1.84 19.50 -41.66
C GLY A 177 -1.47 19.57 -40.17
N PRO A 178 -1.92 20.61 -39.44
CA PRO A 178 -1.46 20.93 -38.09
C PRO A 178 -1.85 19.89 -37.02
N GLU A 179 -2.85 19.04 -37.30
CA GLU A 179 -3.30 17.96 -36.42
C GLU A 179 -2.64 16.61 -36.74
N PHE A 180 -1.69 16.56 -37.69
CA PHE A 180 -0.89 15.38 -38.04
C PHE A 180 -1.72 14.15 -38.45
N GLY A 181 -2.91 14.39 -39.02
CA GLY A 181 -3.85 13.33 -39.41
C GLY A 181 -4.70 12.78 -38.25
N THR A 182 -4.76 13.47 -37.12
CA THR A 182 -5.64 13.11 -36.00
C THR A 182 -7.11 13.18 -36.42
N GLU A 183 -7.84 12.09 -36.19
CA GLU A 183 -9.25 11.95 -36.46
C GLU A 183 -10.03 11.55 -35.20
N THR A 184 -11.34 11.79 -35.22
CA THR A 184 -12.25 11.37 -34.15
C THR A 184 -12.17 9.85 -33.94
N GLY A 185 -11.88 9.43 -32.71
CA GLY A 185 -11.72 8.03 -32.33
C GLY A 185 -10.28 7.51 -32.31
N ASP A 186 -9.28 8.33 -32.67
CA ASP A 186 -7.86 7.99 -32.45
C ASP A 186 -7.47 8.02 -30.96
N THR A 187 -8.09 8.91 -30.19
CA THR A 187 -8.03 8.94 -28.71
C THR A 187 -9.44 9.03 -28.16
N VAL A 188 -9.78 8.15 -27.20
CA VAL A 188 -11.08 8.16 -26.53
C VAL A 188 -10.96 8.14 -25.01
N GLY A 189 -11.94 8.75 -24.36
CA GLY A 189 -12.23 8.51 -22.95
C GLY A 189 -13.24 7.38 -22.81
N LEU A 190 -13.24 6.73 -21.64
CA LEU A 190 -14.19 5.67 -21.31
C LEU A 190 -15.03 6.07 -20.10
N LYS A 191 -16.32 5.80 -20.16
CA LYS A 191 -17.19 5.72 -18.99
C LYS A 191 -17.50 4.26 -18.73
N ILE A 192 -17.06 3.75 -17.58
CA ILE A 192 -17.34 2.38 -17.15
C ILE A 192 -18.42 2.42 -16.09
N ARG A 193 -19.43 1.56 -16.24
CA ARG A 193 -20.58 1.50 -15.35
C ARG A 193 -20.92 0.07 -14.94
N ASP A 194 -21.22 -0.11 -13.67
CA ASP A 194 -21.92 -1.28 -13.15
C ASP A 194 -23.42 -0.98 -13.17
N PRO A 195 -24.22 -1.62 -14.05
CA PRO A 195 -25.64 -1.35 -14.16
C PRO A 195 -26.45 -1.80 -12.94
N GLU A 196 -25.92 -2.73 -12.13
CA GLU A 196 -26.61 -3.25 -10.94
C GLU A 196 -26.50 -2.26 -9.78
N SER A 197 -25.28 -1.80 -9.46
CA SER A 197 -25.05 -0.83 -8.38
C SER A 197 -25.21 0.64 -8.81
N GLY A 198 -25.29 0.90 -10.11
CA GLY A 198 -25.25 2.25 -10.67
C GLY A 198 -23.88 2.95 -10.57
N ALA A 199 -22.87 2.32 -9.95
CA ALA A 199 -21.54 2.89 -9.83
C ALA A 199 -20.90 3.13 -11.21
N SER A 200 -20.29 4.30 -11.40
CA SER A 200 -19.59 4.62 -12.65
C SER A 200 -18.39 5.53 -12.44
N PHE A 201 -17.38 5.41 -13.31
CA PHE A 201 -16.21 6.28 -13.35
C PHE A 201 -15.80 6.59 -14.78
N PHE A 202 -14.96 7.62 -14.92
CA PHE A 202 -14.36 8.02 -16.19
C PHE A 202 -12.86 7.72 -16.20
N TYR A 203 -12.37 7.19 -17.32
CA TYR A 203 -10.95 6.93 -17.58
C TYR A 203 -10.51 7.69 -18.84
N ILE A 204 -9.65 8.68 -18.64
CA ILE A 204 -9.14 9.57 -19.69
C ILE A 204 -7.62 9.72 -19.49
N PRO A 205 -6.81 8.73 -19.89
CA PRO A 205 -5.37 8.73 -19.64
C PRO A 205 -4.60 9.71 -20.54
N GLY A 206 -5.20 10.16 -21.65
CA GLY A 206 -4.63 11.14 -22.58
C GLY A 206 -5.67 12.19 -22.94
N CYS A 207 -5.36 13.47 -22.71
CA CYS A 207 -6.25 14.59 -23.05
C CYS A 207 -5.44 15.87 -23.27
N SER A 208 -5.65 16.58 -24.38
CA SER A 208 -4.91 17.79 -24.72
C SER A 208 -5.45 19.06 -24.06
N HIS A 209 -6.77 19.11 -23.81
CA HIS A 209 -7.44 20.17 -23.07
C HIS A 209 -8.86 19.73 -22.64
N LEU A 210 -9.42 20.39 -21.62
CA LEU A 210 -10.81 20.18 -21.21
C LEU A 210 -11.74 21.14 -21.98
N ASP A 211 -12.43 20.64 -23.00
CA ASP A 211 -13.43 21.40 -23.75
C ASP A 211 -14.81 21.40 -23.07
N ALA A 212 -15.74 22.20 -23.59
CA ALA A 212 -17.08 22.32 -23.00
C ALA A 212 -17.88 21.00 -23.01
N PRO A 213 -17.91 20.20 -24.10
CA PRO A 213 -18.56 18.89 -24.10
C PRO A 213 -17.98 17.92 -23.08
N LEU A 214 -16.65 17.87 -22.92
CA LEU A 214 -16.02 17.00 -21.94
C LEU A 214 -16.31 17.47 -20.51
N ARG A 215 -16.31 18.80 -20.27
CA ARG A 215 -16.70 19.37 -18.98
C ARG A 215 -18.12 18.96 -18.58
N GLU A 216 -19.09 19.14 -19.49
CA GLU A 216 -20.49 18.78 -19.25
C GLU A 216 -20.65 17.29 -18.93
N ARG A 217 -19.91 16.43 -19.65
CA ARG A 217 -19.93 14.98 -19.44
C ARG A 217 -19.41 14.56 -18.07
N LEU A 218 -18.38 15.22 -17.58
CA LEU A 218 -17.73 14.90 -16.31
C LEU A 218 -18.46 15.51 -15.10
N GLU A 219 -19.45 16.37 -15.32
CA GLU A 219 -20.21 16.99 -14.25
C GLU A 219 -20.94 15.92 -13.40
N ASN A 220 -20.84 16.04 -12.08
CA ASN A 220 -21.33 15.05 -11.10
C ASN A 220 -20.67 13.67 -11.18
N ALA A 221 -19.51 13.54 -11.83
CA ALA A 221 -18.78 12.27 -11.86
C ALA A 221 -18.35 11.84 -10.44
N ALA A 222 -18.59 10.57 -10.11
CA ALA A 222 -18.15 9.98 -8.85
C ALA A 222 -16.62 9.82 -8.79
N LEU A 223 -16.00 9.52 -9.93
CA LEU A 223 -14.57 9.28 -10.03
C LEU A 223 -14.08 9.57 -11.45
N VAL A 224 -12.97 10.29 -11.55
CA VAL A 224 -12.26 10.54 -12.81
C VAL A 224 -10.80 10.16 -12.62
N PHE A 225 -10.33 9.21 -13.44
CA PHE A 225 -8.92 8.99 -13.71
C PHE A 225 -8.53 9.83 -14.92
N PHE A 226 -7.63 10.79 -14.74
CA PHE A 226 -7.32 11.80 -15.74
C PHE A 226 -5.83 11.87 -16.07
N ASP A 227 -5.52 12.38 -17.26
CA ASP A 227 -4.17 12.63 -17.74
C ASP A 227 -3.38 13.50 -16.75
N GLY A 228 -2.26 12.95 -16.26
CA GLY A 228 -1.31 13.60 -15.38
C GLY A 228 0.10 13.65 -15.97
N THR A 229 0.23 13.63 -17.30
CA THR A 229 1.51 13.42 -17.99
C THR A 229 2.55 14.43 -17.55
N LEU A 230 2.26 15.72 -17.62
CA LEU A 230 3.20 16.79 -17.29
C LEU A 230 2.64 17.76 -16.25
N TYR A 231 3.49 18.29 -15.38
CA TYR A 231 3.09 19.32 -14.45
C TYR A 231 2.99 20.69 -15.12
N ARG A 232 3.90 20.98 -16.06
CA ARG A 232 3.97 22.22 -16.86
C ARG A 232 4.18 21.89 -18.33
N ASP A 233 3.74 22.79 -19.20
CA ASP A 233 3.78 22.58 -20.65
C ASP A 233 5.23 22.46 -21.18
N THR A 234 6.18 23.17 -20.57
CA THR A 234 7.60 23.19 -20.94
C THR A 234 8.45 22.15 -20.22
N GLU A 235 7.86 21.29 -19.38
CA GLU A 235 8.59 20.40 -18.47
C GLU A 235 9.67 19.55 -19.18
N MET A 236 9.37 19.04 -20.37
CA MET A 236 10.33 18.23 -21.14
C MET A 236 11.51 19.05 -21.68
N ILE A 237 11.26 20.31 -22.05
CA ILE A 237 12.27 21.25 -22.55
C ILE A 237 13.17 21.68 -21.38
N ASP A 238 12.55 22.06 -20.26
CA ASP A 238 13.25 22.53 -19.05
C ASP A 238 14.12 21.41 -18.45
N ALA A 239 13.68 20.15 -18.56
CA ALA A 239 14.44 18.99 -18.13
C ALA A 239 15.53 18.53 -19.13
N GLY A 240 15.59 19.14 -20.33
CA GLY A 240 16.52 18.76 -21.40
C GLY A 240 16.26 17.36 -21.97
N LEU A 241 15.01 16.89 -21.92
CA LEU A 241 14.63 15.53 -22.33
C LEU A 241 14.08 15.47 -23.75
N LEU A 242 13.23 16.44 -24.14
CA LEU A 242 12.67 16.56 -25.49
C LEU A 242 12.43 18.03 -25.84
N ASP A 243 12.59 18.38 -27.12
CA ASP A 243 12.29 19.71 -27.67
C ASP A 243 10.80 19.87 -28.04
N LYS A 244 9.89 19.37 -27.20
CA LYS A 244 8.43 19.42 -27.42
C LYS A 244 7.71 19.83 -26.14
N THR A 245 6.66 20.65 -26.29
CA THR A 245 5.75 20.98 -25.19
C THR A 245 4.72 19.88 -24.96
N GLY A 246 4.06 19.88 -23.80
CA GLY A 246 2.94 18.98 -23.50
C GLY A 246 1.80 19.10 -24.50
N LYS A 247 1.40 20.32 -24.85
CA LYS A 247 0.41 20.59 -25.89
C LYS A 247 0.79 19.93 -27.23
N ARG A 248 2.07 19.98 -27.62
CA ARG A 248 2.56 19.34 -28.86
C ARG A 248 2.49 17.81 -28.79
N MET A 249 2.60 17.25 -27.60
CA MET A 249 2.44 15.82 -27.32
C MET A 249 0.97 15.42 -27.13
N GLY A 250 0.03 16.37 -27.08
CA GLY A 250 -1.39 16.10 -26.90
C GLY A 250 -1.83 15.97 -25.44
N HIS A 251 -1.07 16.55 -24.49
CA HIS A 251 -1.33 16.44 -23.06
C HIS A 251 -1.55 17.81 -22.41
N ILE A 252 -2.63 17.95 -21.65
CA ILE A 252 -2.90 19.07 -20.75
C ILE A 252 -1.94 19.01 -19.57
N SER A 253 -1.44 20.17 -19.15
CA SER A 253 -0.59 20.26 -17.96
C SER A 253 -1.41 20.20 -16.68
N ILE A 254 -0.85 19.65 -15.60
CA ILE A 254 -1.52 19.64 -14.29
C ILE A 254 -1.74 21.08 -13.77
N SER A 255 -0.71 21.92 -13.87
CA SER A 255 -0.68 23.27 -13.29
C SER A 255 -0.84 24.39 -14.33
N GLY A 256 -1.06 25.61 -13.82
CA GLY A 256 -1.19 26.82 -14.64
C GLY A 256 -2.65 27.17 -14.94
N PRO A 257 -2.89 28.37 -15.52
CA PRO A 257 -4.25 28.88 -15.78
C PRO A 257 -5.01 28.07 -16.83
N GLU A 258 -4.30 27.38 -17.71
CA GLU A 258 -4.86 26.47 -18.72
C GLU A 258 -4.69 24.99 -18.33
N GLY A 259 -4.26 24.72 -17.09
CA GLY A 259 -4.00 23.37 -16.59
C GLY A 259 -5.26 22.68 -16.08
N SER A 260 -5.19 21.36 -15.93
CA SER A 260 -6.32 20.54 -15.49
C SER A 260 -6.79 20.87 -14.07
N ILE A 261 -5.91 21.32 -13.15
CA ILE A 261 -6.36 21.77 -11.82
C ILE A 261 -7.33 22.95 -11.95
N ALA A 262 -6.96 23.98 -12.71
CA ALA A 262 -7.80 25.17 -12.93
C ALA A 262 -9.09 24.82 -13.69
N ALA A 263 -8.99 23.95 -14.71
CA ALA A 263 -10.14 23.55 -15.51
C ALA A 263 -11.24 22.84 -14.68
N PHE A 264 -10.85 22.08 -13.65
CA PHE A 264 -11.74 21.33 -12.76
C PHE A 264 -12.15 22.07 -11.48
N GLU A 265 -11.69 23.31 -11.24
CA GLU A 265 -11.94 24.06 -9.99
C GLU A 265 -13.45 24.22 -9.72
N ASP A 266 -14.22 24.59 -10.74
CA ASP A 266 -15.68 24.78 -10.66
C ASP A 266 -16.49 23.57 -11.16
N MET A 267 -15.96 22.35 -11.05
CA MET A 267 -16.66 21.14 -11.46
C MET A 267 -17.04 20.29 -10.25
N ASN A 268 -18.27 19.77 -10.25
CA ASN A 268 -18.68 18.82 -9.21
C ASN A 268 -18.18 17.40 -9.54
N VAL A 269 -16.92 17.12 -9.28
CA VAL A 269 -16.34 15.76 -9.39
C VAL A 269 -15.89 15.28 -8.02
N ALA A 270 -16.43 14.16 -7.57
CA ALA A 270 -16.26 13.71 -6.18
C ALA A 270 -14.85 13.21 -5.86
N ARG A 271 -14.20 12.50 -6.80
CA ARG A 271 -12.84 11.98 -6.65
C ARG A 271 -12.06 12.11 -7.96
N LYS A 272 -10.84 12.61 -7.89
CA LYS A 272 -10.01 12.95 -9.05
C LYS A 272 -8.61 12.36 -8.85
N ILE A 273 -8.17 11.51 -9.78
CA ILE A 273 -6.91 10.78 -9.69
C ILE A 273 -6.12 10.98 -10.97
N TYR A 274 -4.90 11.52 -10.87
CA TYR A 274 -3.99 11.58 -12.01
C TYR A 274 -3.36 10.20 -12.28
N VAL A 275 -3.36 9.80 -13.55
CA VAL A 275 -2.70 8.61 -14.09
C VAL A 275 -1.87 9.00 -15.30
N HIS A 276 -1.15 8.06 -15.92
CA HIS A 276 -0.32 8.32 -17.09
C HIS A 276 0.70 9.45 -16.83
N ILE A 277 1.48 9.33 -15.74
CA ILE A 277 2.37 10.38 -15.25
C ILE A 277 3.78 10.21 -15.83
N ASN A 278 4.30 11.24 -16.51
CA ASN A 278 5.63 11.15 -17.11
C ASN A 278 6.73 11.17 -16.06
N ASN A 279 7.86 10.52 -16.36
CA ASN A 279 8.98 10.38 -15.43
C ASN A 279 9.65 11.71 -15.02
N SER A 280 9.50 12.76 -15.81
CA SER A 280 9.95 14.12 -15.49
C SER A 280 9.06 14.85 -14.48
N ASN A 281 7.83 14.38 -14.28
CA ASN A 281 6.81 15.14 -13.56
C ASN A 281 7.16 15.25 -12.07
N PRO A 282 7.30 16.47 -11.51
CA PRO A 282 7.68 16.68 -10.11
C PRO A 282 6.69 16.10 -9.09
N VAL A 283 5.43 15.79 -9.47
CA VAL A 283 4.47 15.14 -8.56
C VAL A 283 4.87 13.70 -8.19
N LEU A 284 5.82 13.10 -8.92
CA LEU A 284 6.39 11.80 -8.60
C LEU A 284 7.32 11.84 -7.38
N ASN A 285 7.84 13.02 -7.03
CA ASN A 285 8.52 13.26 -5.76
C ASN A 285 7.47 13.58 -4.70
N GLU A 286 7.23 12.65 -3.77
CA GLU A 286 6.25 12.78 -2.69
C GLU A 286 6.51 13.97 -1.74
N ARG A 287 7.69 14.59 -1.84
CA ARG A 287 8.10 15.74 -1.02
C ARG A 287 8.18 17.05 -1.81
N SER A 288 7.80 17.07 -3.09
CA SER A 288 7.86 18.28 -3.90
C SER A 288 6.74 19.26 -3.53
N PRO A 289 6.98 20.58 -3.66
CA PRO A 289 5.90 21.55 -3.53
C PRO A 289 4.80 21.34 -4.58
N GLU A 290 5.15 20.84 -5.77
CA GLU A 290 4.20 20.49 -6.83
C GLU A 290 3.24 19.39 -6.38
N ARG A 291 3.76 18.33 -5.75
CA ARG A 291 2.94 17.26 -5.17
C ARG A 291 1.97 17.80 -4.13
N ALA A 292 2.48 18.59 -3.18
CA ALA A 292 1.67 19.17 -2.12
C ALA A 292 0.58 20.11 -2.67
N ALA A 293 0.90 20.92 -3.68
CA ALA A 293 -0.06 21.81 -4.32
C ALA A 293 -1.15 21.04 -5.07
N THR A 294 -0.80 19.95 -5.77
CA THR A 294 -1.79 19.09 -6.45
C THR A 294 -2.73 18.43 -5.45
N GLU A 295 -2.20 17.86 -4.36
CA GLU A 295 -3.03 17.25 -3.30
C GLU A 295 -3.90 18.27 -2.59
N ALA A 296 -3.39 19.48 -2.33
CA ALA A 296 -4.17 20.58 -1.75
C ALA A 296 -5.34 21.03 -2.64
N ALA A 297 -5.24 20.85 -3.96
CA ALA A 297 -6.32 21.10 -4.92
C ALA A 297 -7.35 19.94 -4.99
N GLY A 298 -7.24 18.93 -4.13
CA GLY A 298 -8.16 17.80 -4.06
C GLY A 298 -7.92 16.74 -5.14
N TRP A 299 -6.70 16.64 -5.68
CA TRP A 299 -6.30 15.63 -6.64
C TRP A 299 -5.38 14.59 -6.00
N GLU A 300 -5.63 13.31 -6.28
CA GLU A 300 -4.75 12.21 -5.89
C GLU A 300 -3.77 11.87 -7.03
N ILE A 301 -2.61 11.32 -6.67
CA ILE A 301 -1.60 10.86 -7.63
C ILE A 301 -1.62 9.33 -7.67
N GLY A 302 -2.01 8.77 -8.81
CA GLY A 302 -2.06 7.33 -9.03
C GLY A 302 -0.70 6.65 -8.83
N TYR A 303 -0.73 5.45 -8.29
CA TYR A 303 0.43 4.58 -8.11
C TYR A 303 0.06 3.13 -8.41
N ASP A 304 1.05 2.36 -8.86
CA ASP A 304 0.90 0.94 -9.14
C ASP A 304 0.41 0.18 -7.90
N GLY A 305 -0.66 -0.60 -8.06
CA GLY A 305 -1.32 -1.33 -6.98
C GLY A 305 -2.40 -0.55 -6.23
N MET A 306 -2.64 0.72 -6.57
CA MET A 306 -3.76 1.48 -5.99
C MET A 306 -5.10 0.81 -6.33
N GLU A 307 -5.89 0.51 -5.30
CA GLU A 307 -7.22 -0.08 -5.44
C GLU A 307 -8.31 0.95 -5.14
N VAL A 308 -9.37 0.96 -5.95
CA VAL A 308 -10.55 1.79 -5.78
C VAL A 308 -11.79 0.90 -5.84
N GLU A 309 -12.51 0.81 -4.73
CA GLU A 309 -13.77 0.10 -4.64
C GLU A 309 -14.94 1.10 -4.72
N MET A 310 -15.83 0.86 -5.69
CA MET A 310 -17.04 1.62 -5.94
C MET A 310 -18.24 0.77 -5.50
N ASN A 311 -18.56 0.80 -4.22
CA ASN A 311 -19.78 0.19 -3.68
C ASN A 311 -20.93 1.21 -3.72
N GLU A 312 -22.20 0.75 -3.72
CA GLU A 312 -23.35 1.63 -3.49
C GLU A 312 -23.11 2.40 -2.18
N PHE A 313 -23.33 3.71 -2.22
CA PHE A 313 -22.50 4.67 -1.49
C PHE A 313 -21.06 4.61 -2.02
N VAL A 314 -20.80 5.42 -3.05
CA VAL A 314 -19.66 6.35 -2.94
C VAL A 314 -19.84 6.94 -1.55
N ARG A 315 -19.20 6.33 -0.55
CA ARG A 315 -18.85 7.04 0.66
C ARG A 315 -18.36 8.34 0.07
N LYS A 316 -18.96 9.46 0.48
CA LYS A 316 -18.09 10.58 0.75
C LYS A 316 -16.93 9.93 1.51
N PHE A 317 -15.80 9.70 0.84
CA PHE A 317 -14.57 10.05 1.47
C PHE A 317 -14.83 11.53 1.74
N GLU A 318 -15.44 11.81 2.90
CA GLU A 318 -15.26 13.09 3.52
C GLU A 318 -13.76 13.27 3.41
N ILE A 319 -13.38 14.32 2.67
CA ILE A 319 -12.05 14.89 2.62
C ILE A 319 -11.36 14.40 3.87
N THR A 320 -10.43 13.44 3.75
CA THR A 320 -9.78 12.82 4.91
C THR A 320 -9.50 13.97 5.84
N ASP A 321 -10.17 14.02 7.01
CA ASP A 321 -10.22 15.23 7.83
C ASP A 321 -8.84 15.86 7.81
N ALA A 322 -8.75 17.19 7.69
CA ALA A 322 -7.45 17.87 7.63
C ALA A 322 -6.45 17.19 8.60
N PRO A 323 -5.24 16.81 8.13
CA PRO A 323 -4.26 16.13 8.97
C PRO A 323 -4.19 16.82 10.32
N TRP A 324 -4.20 16.02 11.39
CA TRP A 324 -4.08 16.54 12.74
C TRP A 324 -2.80 17.34 12.78
N SER A 325 -2.84 18.44 13.52
CA SER A 325 -1.59 19.10 13.89
C SER A 325 -0.68 18.07 14.57
N GLN A 326 0.64 18.29 14.56
CA GLN A 326 1.55 17.37 15.22
C GLN A 326 1.23 17.17 16.71
N GLU A 327 0.68 18.19 17.36
CA GLU A 327 0.24 18.15 18.76
C GLU A 327 -1.01 17.29 18.93
N GLU A 328 -2.03 17.50 18.09
CA GLU A 328 -3.24 16.68 18.08
C GLU A 328 -2.92 15.22 17.76
N PHE A 329 -2.08 14.96 16.76
CA PHE A 329 -1.71 13.61 16.36
C PHE A 329 -0.98 12.88 17.49
N GLU A 330 -0.02 13.55 18.14
CA GLU A 330 0.65 13.00 19.31
C GLU A 330 -0.34 12.74 20.46
N ALA A 331 -1.30 13.65 20.69
CA ALA A 331 -2.34 13.45 21.70
C ALA A 331 -3.19 12.21 21.40
N GLN A 332 -3.55 11.97 20.13
CA GLN A 332 -4.29 10.78 19.71
C GLN A 332 -3.49 9.49 19.94
N ILE A 333 -2.19 9.48 19.63
CA ILE A 333 -1.30 8.36 19.93
C ILE A 333 -1.26 8.10 21.44
N ARG A 334 -1.07 9.16 22.25
CA ARG A 334 -0.96 9.06 23.71
C ARG A 334 -2.27 8.62 24.36
N ALA A 335 -3.42 8.97 23.79
CA ALA A 335 -4.74 8.58 24.29
C ALA A 335 -4.97 7.06 24.25
N VAL A 336 -4.27 6.31 23.39
CA VAL A 336 -4.39 4.85 23.31
C VAL A 336 -3.94 4.16 24.60
N GLY A 337 -2.87 4.67 25.23
CA GLY A 337 -2.25 4.05 26.40
C GLY A 337 -3.21 3.87 27.58
N PRO A 338 -3.77 4.95 28.14
CA PRO A 338 -4.70 4.88 29.27
C PRO A 338 -5.99 4.09 29.01
N ALA A 339 -6.33 3.84 27.75
CA ALA A 339 -7.54 3.11 27.37
C ALA A 339 -7.30 1.61 27.14
N ARG A 340 -6.10 1.22 26.66
CA ARG A 340 -5.87 -0.12 26.09
C ARG A 340 -4.54 -0.75 26.47
N TYR A 341 -3.64 -0.05 27.15
CA TYR A 341 -2.36 -0.65 27.48
C TYR A 341 -2.52 -1.78 28.51
N HIS A 342 -1.65 -2.78 28.42
CA HIS A 342 -1.85 -4.07 29.08
C HIS A 342 -1.71 -4.07 30.61
N ASP A 343 -1.33 -2.94 31.21
CA ASP A 343 -1.34 -2.71 32.66
C ASP A 343 -2.74 -2.64 33.25
N LEU A 344 -3.72 -2.31 32.41
CA LEU A 344 -5.13 -2.30 32.81
C LEU A 344 -5.70 -3.72 32.99
N HIS A 345 -5.05 -4.72 32.38
CA HIS A 345 -5.51 -6.10 32.33
C HIS A 345 -5.51 -6.77 33.73
N PRO A 346 -6.56 -7.54 34.11
CA PRO A 346 -6.65 -8.22 35.41
C PRO A 346 -5.44 -9.09 35.75
N PHE A 347 -4.99 -9.94 34.81
CA PHE A 347 -3.79 -10.76 34.96
C PHE A 347 -2.54 -9.92 35.31
N HIS A 348 -2.33 -8.78 34.64
CA HIS A 348 -1.19 -7.89 34.92
C HIS A 348 -1.27 -7.31 36.34
N LYS A 349 -2.43 -6.80 36.73
CA LYS A 349 -2.66 -6.27 38.08
C LYS A 349 -2.44 -7.33 39.15
N ALA A 350 -2.90 -8.56 38.92
CA ALA A 350 -2.69 -9.65 39.87
C ALA A 350 -1.22 -10.12 39.92
N LEU A 351 -0.52 -10.15 38.77
CA LEU A 351 0.90 -10.42 38.70
C LEU A 351 1.71 -9.41 39.52
N HIS A 352 1.54 -8.11 39.27
CA HIS A 352 2.35 -7.08 39.95
C HIS A 352 1.85 -6.76 41.36
N GLY A 353 0.59 -7.06 41.67
CA GLY A 353 0.02 -6.97 43.02
C GLY A 353 0.32 -8.17 43.91
N GLY A 354 1.18 -9.11 43.50
CA GLY A 354 1.61 -10.22 44.37
C GLY A 354 0.65 -11.38 44.51
N LYS A 355 -0.37 -11.48 43.64
CA LYS A 355 -1.48 -12.43 43.78
C LYS A 355 -1.29 -13.72 42.98
N MET A 356 -0.17 -13.87 42.28
CA MET A 356 0.11 -15.03 41.44
C MET A 356 0.99 -16.06 42.17
N SER A 357 0.75 -17.34 41.94
CA SER A 357 1.64 -18.40 42.40
C SER A 357 2.95 -18.41 41.61
N LYS A 358 4.01 -19.03 42.15
CA LYS A 358 5.28 -19.22 41.41
C LYS A 358 5.07 -19.89 40.05
N ALA A 359 4.15 -20.85 39.98
CA ALA A 359 3.76 -21.54 38.75
C ALA A 359 3.13 -20.60 37.71
N GLN A 360 2.23 -19.71 38.13
CA GLN A 360 1.63 -18.70 37.26
C GLN A 360 2.65 -17.67 36.76
N VAL A 361 3.59 -17.26 37.64
CA VAL A 361 4.70 -16.37 37.24
C VAL A 361 5.64 -17.08 36.25
N ALA A 362 5.93 -18.37 36.45
CA ALA A 362 6.70 -19.17 35.50
C ALA A 362 6.01 -19.29 34.13
N ALA A 363 4.70 -19.56 34.11
CA ALA A 363 3.93 -19.62 32.87
C ALA A 363 3.92 -18.28 32.13
N TRP A 364 3.77 -17.15 32.84
CA TRP A 364 3.91 -15.83 32.27
C TRP A 364 5.31 -15.59 31.70
N ALA A 365 6.37 -15.94 32.44
CA ALA A 365 7.75 -15.74 32.01
C ALA A 365 8.07 -16.54 30.73
N LEU A 366 7.64 -17.81 30.66
CA LEU A 366 7.79 -18.65 29.47
C LEU A 366 7.08 -18.05 28.24
N ASN A 367 5.83 -17.62 28.39
CA ASN A 367 5.08 -17.02 27.28
C ASN A 367 5.63 -15.65 26.89
N ARG A 368 6.11 -14.87 27.87
CA ARG A 368 6.73 -13.58 27.62
C ARG A 368 8.06 -13.74 26.89
N TYR A 369 8.81 -14.82 27.11
CA TYR A 369 10.01 -15.12 26.34
C TYR A 369 9.73 -15.18 24.83
N CYS A 370 8.64 -15.83 24.39
CA CYS A 370 8.26 -15.84 22.97
C CYS A 370 8.11 -14.43 22.38
N TYR A 371 7.49 -13.52 23.12
CA TYR A 371 7.39 -12.12 22.71
C TYR A 371 8.77 -11.45 22.66
N GLN A 372 9.64 -11.72 23.62
CA GLN A 372 10.96 -11.08 23.75
C GLN A 372 11.94 -11.53 22.66
N GLU A 373 11.96 -12.82 22.35
CA GLU A 373 12.75 -13.40 21.25
C GLU A 373 12.31 -12.84 19.89
N ALA A 374 11.02 -12.60 19.70
CA ALA A 374 10.50 -12.08 18.44
C ALA A 374 10.79 -10.59 18.20
N ILE A 375 11.14 -9.80 19.22
CA ILE A 375 11.41 -8.36 19.06
C ILE A 375 12.57 -8.10 18.09
N PRO A 376 13.79 -8.66 18.25
CA PRO A 376 14.88 -8.45 17.31
C PRO A 376 14.56 -8.94 15.90
N ARG A 377 13.81 -10.05 15.75
CA ARG A 377 13.29 -10.48 14.44
C ARG A 377 12.36 -9.46 13.80
N LYS A 378 11.42 -8.91 14.57
CA LYS A 378 10.52 -7.85 14.12
C LYS A 378 11.29 -6.60 13.74
N ASP A 379 12.31 -6.21 14.51
CA ASP A 379 13.16 -5.06 14.18
C ASP A 379 14.03 -5.30 12.95
N ALA A 380 14.55 -6.51 12.75
CA ALA A 380 15.24 -6.89 11.52
C ALA A 380 14.31 -6.87 10.29
N ALA A 381 13.06 -7.33 10.45
CA ALA A 381 12.04 -7.29 9.41
C ALA A 381 11.62 -5.86 9.04
N PHE A 382 11.58 -4.94 10.01
CA PHE A 382 11.44 -3.51 9.73
C PHE A 382 12.65 -3.01 8.93
N MET A 383 13.85 -3.26 9.43
CA MET A 383 15.09 -2.75 8.84
C MET A 383 15.36 -3.26 7.42
N SER A 384 14.94 -4.48 7.07
CA SER A 384 15.10 -5.04 5.72
C SER A 384 14.37 -4.23 4.65
N ARG A 385 13.35 -3.46 5.06
CA ARG A 385 12.55 -2.57 4.21
C ARG A 385 13.04 -1.12 4.23
N VAL A 386 13.98 -0.79 5.10
CA VAL A 386 14.50 0.58 5.25
C VAL A 386 15.67 0.78 4.30
N HIS A 387 15.49 1.63 3.29
CA HIS A 387 16.58 2.03 2.39
C HIS A 387 17.44 3.18 2.95
N ASP A 388 16.90 3.99 3.86
CA ASP A 388 17.62 5.07 4.52
C ASP A 388 18.70 4.54 5.49
N ARG A 389 19.95 4.92 5.26
CA ARG A 389 21.08 4.43 6.04
C ARG A 389 21.05 4.92 7.49
N ASP A 390 20.64 6.16 7.73
CA ASP A 390 20.69 6.76 9.06
C ASP A 390 19.54 6.21 9.93
N LEU A 391 18.36 5.98 9.35
CA LEU A 391 17.28 5.26 10.00
C LEU A 391 17.70 3.82 10.35
N ARG A 392 18.40 3.10 9.46
CA ARG A 392 18.96 1.78 9.82
C ARG A 392 19.96 1.85 10.97
N ARG A 393 20.82 2.88 11.01
CA ARG A 393 21.80 3.07 12.09
C ARG A 393 21.14 3.38 13.43
N GLU A 394 20.04 4.12 13.43
CA GLU A 394 19.30 4.36 14.66
C GLU A 394 18.54 3.11 15.12
N TRP A 395 17.91 2.40 14.18
CA TRP A 395 17.06 1.25 14.49
C TRP A 395 17.85 0.01 14.94
N ILE A 396 19.09 -0.17 14.46
CA ILE A 396 19.93 -1.36 14.79
C ILE A 396 20.19 -1.50 16.29
N HIS A 397 20.21 -0.39 17.05
CA HIS A 397 20.43 -0.42 18.49
C HIS A 397 19.39 -1.28 19.22
N ARG A 398 18.15 -1.34 18.71
CA ARG A 398 17.08 -2.18 19.27
C ARG A 398 17.42 -3.67 19.19
N ILE A 399 18.08 -4.10 18.11
CA ILE A 399 18.54 -5.48 17.95
C ILE A 399 19.70 -5.75 18.90
N HIS A 400 20.72 -4.89 18.94
CA HIS A 400 21.85 -5.04 19.85
C HIS A 400 21.43 -5.03 21.33
N ASP A 401 20.43 -4.22 21.70
CA ASP A 401 19.90 -4.18 23.06
C ASP A 401 19.21 -5.51 23.47
N HIS A 402 18.65 -6.25 22.52
CA HIS A 402 17.99 -7.55 22.76
C HIS A 402 18.96 -8.73 22.65
N ASP A 403 19.74 -8.81 21.58
CA ASP A 403 20.64 -9.94 21.28
C ASP A 403 22.00 -9.82 21.94
N GLY A 404 22.41 -8.59 22.28
CA GLY A 404 23.73 -8.30 22.84
C GLY A 404 24.82 -8.07 21.79
N LEU A 405 25.99 -7.66 22.30
CA LEU A 405 27.26 -7.55 21.60
C LEU A 405 28.31 -8.25 22.49
N PRO A 406 28.46 -9.57 22.37
CA PRO A 406 29.38 -10.32 23.21
C PRO A 406 30.85 -10.02 22.84
N PRO A 407 31.78 -10.11 23.81
CA PRO A 407 31.59 -10.61 25.18
C PRO A 407 31.09 -9.56 26.19
N GLU A 408 31.06 -8.27 25.85
CA GLU A 408 30.82 -7.20 26.82
C GLU A 408 29.36 -7.06 27.24
N GLU A 409 28.41 -7.36 26.34
CA GLU A 409 26.98 -7.22 26.58
C GLU A 409 26.21 -8.43 26.06
N LEU A 410 25.63 -9.25 26.95
CA LEU A 410 24.88 -10.46 26.55
C LEU A 410 23.42 -10.20 26.11
N GLY A 411 22.95 -8.94 26.19
CA GLY A 411 21.63 -8.55 25.67
C GLY A 411 20.46 -8.74 26.63
N GLY A 412 19.29 -8.26 26.18
CA GLY A 412 18.02 -8.35 26.88
C GLY A 412 17.45 -9.75 26.97
N ILE A 413 17.69 -10.61 25.97
CA ILE A 413 17.22 -12.00 25.96
C ILE A 413 17.90 -12.80 27.08
N GLU A 414 19.21 -12.66 27.25
CA GLU A 414 19.96 -13.30 28.33
C GLU A 414 19.43 -12.90 29.71
N ARG A 415 19.16 -11.61 29.91
CA ARG A 415 18.56 -11.12 31.16
C ARG A 415 17.16 -11.70 31.42
N TRP A 416 16.39 -12.00 30.37
CA TRP A 416 15.12 -12.70 30.49
C TRP A 416 15.28 -14.17 30.87
N LEU A 417 16.26 -14.85 30.26
CA LEU A 417 16.54 -16.25 30.57
C LEU A 417 16.98 -16.43 32.03
N LYS A 418 17.76 -15.49 32.58
CA LYS A 418 18.09 -15.49 34.03
C LYS A 418 16.85 -15.43 34.93
N LEU A 419 15.83 -14.65 34.53
CA LEU A 419 14.56 -14.60 35.25
C LEU A 419 13.82 -15.95 35.15
N THR A 420 13.86 -16.64 34.00
CA THR A 420 13.27 -17.99 33.89
C THR A 420 14.02 -19.05 34.69
N ASP A 421 15.35 -18.94 34.80
CA ASP A 421 16.18 -19.84 35.62
C ASP A 421 15.76 -19.76 37.11
N CYS A 422 15.56 -18.55 37.64
CA CYS A 422 15.11 -18.35 39.02
C CYS A 422 13.69 -18.87 39.29
N LEU A 423 12.87 -18.96 38.24
CA LEU A 423 11.53 -19.56 38.30
C LEU A 423 11.56 -21.09 38.24
N GLY A 424 12.73 -21.69 38.02
CA GLY A 424 12.93 -23.13 37.96
C GLY A 424 12.58 -23.76 36.61
N LEU A 425 12.53 -22.95 35.55
CA LEU A 425 12.33 -23.45 34.19
C LEU A 425 13.66 -23.88 33.60
N ASP A 426 13.68 -25.05 32.95
CA ASP A 426 14.83 -25.48 32.16
C ASP A 426 15.07 -24.51 30.99
N ARG A 427 16.34 -24.16 30.76
CA ARG A 427 16.72 -23.13 29.79
C ARG A 427 16.45 -23.57 28.36
N GLU A 428 16.78 -24.82 28.02
CA GLU A 428 16.55 -25.35 26.67
C GLU A 428 15.05 -25.43 26.38
N TYR A 429 14.25 -25.81 27.38
CA TYR A 429 12.80 -25.82 27.29
C TYR A 429 12.22 -24.42 27.00
N VAL A 430 12.69 -23.38 27.72
CA VAL A 430 12.28 -21.99 27.46
C VAL A 430 12.66 -21.56 26.04
N MET A 431 13.91 -21.80 25.65
CA MET A 431 14.43 -21.43 24.33
C MET A 431 13.70 -22.16 23.19
N SER A 432 13.25 -23.39 23.42
CA SER A 432 12.47 -24.16 22.44
C SER A 432 11.07 -23.59 22.18
N MET A 433 10.54 -22.80 23.13
CA MET A 433 9.16 -22.26 23.12
C MET A 433 8.06 -23.32 22.99
N GLN A 434 8.37 -24.62 23.16
CA GLN A 434 7.41 -25.70 22.94
C GLN A 434 6.23 -25.64 23.91
N GLY A 435 6.46 -25.20 25.15
CA GLY A 435 5.42 -25.04 26.17
C GLY A 435 4.63 -23.73 26.12
N ALA A 436 4.91 -22.85 25.17
CA ALA A 436 4.19 -21.58 25.05
C ALA A 436 2.77 -21.78 24.52
N LEU A 437 1.86 -20.91 24.95
CA LEU A 437 0.46 -20.95 24.54
C LEU A 437 0.36 -20.69 23.01
N PRO A 438 -0.51 -21.42 22.28
CA PRO A 438 -0.73 -21.18 20.86
C PRO A 438 -1.15 -19.73 20.57
N ALA A 439 -2.02 -19.15 21.41
CA ALA A 439 -2.45 -17.77 21.30
C ALA A 439 -1.28 -16.78 21.41
N THR A 440 -0.33 -17.03 22.31
CA THR A 440 0.90 -16.23 22.42
C THR A 440 1.72 -16.30 21.14
N ARG A 441 1.94 -17.49 20.60
CA ARG A 441 2.68 -17.67 19.34
C ARG A 441 2.00 -16.95 18.18
N PHE A 442 0.67 -17.06 18.05
CA PHE A 442 -0.08 -16.36 17.00
C PHE A 442 -0.05 -14.85 17.15
N ALA A 443 -0.27 -14.31 18.36
CA ALA A 443 -0.25 -12.88 18.61
C ALA A 443 1.14 -12.28 18.32
N VAL A 444 2.21 -12.99 18.69
CA VAL A 444 3.59 -12.56 18.45
C VAL A 444 3.94 -12.60 16.96
N GLU A 445 3.62 -13.68 16.25
CA GLU A 445 3.89 -13.77 14.80
C GLU A 445 3.04 -12.79 13.99
N ALA A 446 1.81 -12.50 14.43
CA ALA A 446 1.01 -11.43 13.84
C ALA A 446 1.72 -10.07 13.94
N TYR A 447 2.42 -9.80 15.06
CA TYR A 447 3.20 -8.57 15.19
C TYR A 447 4.39 -8.52 14.23
N VAL A 448 5.12 -9.63 14.07
CA VAL A 448 6.24 -9.72 13.11
C VAL A 448 5.74 -9.46 11.68
N ARG A 449 4.63 -10.10 11.27
CA ARG A 449 4.03 -9.91 9.93
C ARG A 449 3.48 -8.51 9.71
N PHE A 450 2.83 -7.92 10.71
CA PHE A 450 2.33 -6.54 10.65
C PHE A 450 3.45 -5.58 10.24
N VAL A 451 4.64 -5.74 10.82
CA VAL A 451 5.80 -4.91 10.51
C VAL A 451 6.40 -5.17 9.12
N VAL A 452 6.13 -6.32 8.50
CA VAL A 452 6.50 -6.61 7.11
C VAL A 452 5.51 -6.01 6.11
N GLU A 453 4.22 -6.05 6.45
CA GLU A 453 3.14 -5.76 5.50
C GLU A 453 2.71 -4.28 5.50
N GLN A 454 2.77 -3.61 6.64
CA GLN A 454 2.24 -2.25 6.78
C GLN A 454 3.18 -1.17 6.24
N PRO A 455 2.69 0.02 5.83
CA PRO A 455 3.55 1.15 5.47
C PRO A 455 4.63 1.44 6.52
N LEU A 456 5.81 1.89 6.10
CA LEU A 456 6.97 1.98 7.01
C LEU A 456 6.71 2.85 8.25
N VAL A 457 6.01 3.98 8.09
CA VAL A 457 5.65 4.85 9.21
C VAL A 457 4.64 4.21 10.17
N VAL A 458 3.68 3.44 9.64
CA VAL A 458 2.68 2.69 10.42
C VAL A 458 3.36 1.53 11.18
N ALA A 459 4.28 0.82 10.52
CA ALA A 459 5.09 -0.21 11.14
C ALA A 459 5.95 0.35 12.29
N ALA A 460 6.59 1.51 12.10
CA ALA A 460 7.33 2.21 13.15
C ALA A 460 6.43 2.62 14.32
N ALA A 461 5.22 3.11 14.06
CA ALA A 461 4.25 3.52 15.08
C ALA A 461 3.84 2.38 16.02
N SER A 462 3.84 1.13 15.57
CA SER A 462 3.59 -0.04 16.42
C SER A 462 4.61 -0.21 17.57
N SER A 463 5.77 0.46 17.52
CA SER A 463 6.75 0.48 18.62
C SER A 463 6.35 1.45 19.74
N LEU A 464 5.47 2.43 19.48
CA LEU A 464 5.17 3.55 20.38
C LEU A 464 4.43 3.17 21.66
N THR A 465 4.07 1.90 21.84
CA THR A 465 3.75 1.38 23.18
C THR A 465 4.86 1.63 24.22
N GLU A 466 6.10 1.87 23.78
CA GLU A 466 7.23 2.26 24.62
C GLU A 466 7.01 3.61 25.33
N LEU A 467 6.13 4.49 24.82
CA LEU A 467 5.74 5.75 25.48
C LEU A 467 5.08 5.53 26.84
N PHE A 468 4.45 4.37 27.03
CA PHE A 468 3.71 4.02 28.26
C PHE A 468 4.56 3.18 29.23
N ALA A 469 5.70 2.66 28.78
CA ALA A 469 6.53 1.73 29.55
C ALA A 469 7.18 2.30 30.83
N PRO A 470 7.62 3.58 30.92
CA PRO A 470 8.40 4.08 32.07
C PRO A 470 7.63 4.23 33.40
N SER A 471 6.33 4.53 33.38
CA SER A 471 5.50 4.53 34.58
C SER A 471 5.34 3.10 35.11
N ILE A 472 5.10 2.17 34.18
CA ILE A 472 4.80 0.78 34.49
C ILE A 472 6.03 0.03 34.97
N HIS A 473 7.20 0.19 34.34
CA HIS A 473 8.40 -0.52 34.78
C HIS A 473 8.79 -0.18 36.23
N ARG A 474 8.53 1.04 36.70
CA ARG A 474 8.73 1.42 38.12
C ARG A 474 7.77 0.67 39.05
N GLU A 475 6.49 0.63 38.71
CA GLU A 475 5.48 -0.13 39.46
C GLU A 475 5.76 -1.64 39.45
N ARG A 476 6.19 -2.19 38.32
CA ARG A 476 6.53 -3.62 38.17
C ARG A 476 7.66 -4.04 39.10
N ILE A 477 8.76 -3.28 39.10
CA ILE A 477 9.95 -3.58 39.89
C ILE A 477 9.60 -3.51 41.38
N ALA A 478 8.93 -2.44 41.81
CA ALA A 478 8.50 -2.28 43.20
C ALA A 478 7.51 -3.37 43.64
N GLY A 479 6.48 -3.65 42.82
CA GLY A 479 5.45 -4.63 43.13
C GLY A 479 5.96 -6.07 43.17
N MET A 480 6.82 -6.48 42.23
CA MET A 480 7.35 -7.85 42.22
C MET A 480 8.36 -8.10 43.34
N LEU A 481 9.25 -7.14 43.62
CA LEU A 481 10.23 -7.25 44.72
C LEU A 481 9.54 -7.26 46.10
N ALA A 482 8.47 -6.49 46.27
CA ALA A 482 7.76 -6.43 47.54
C ALA A 482 6.95 -7.70 47.84
N ASN A 483 6.47 -8.40 46.81
CA ASN A 483 5.46 -9.45 46.98
C ASN A 483 5.93 -10.88 46.66
N TYR A 484 7.05 -11.06 45.96
CA TYR A 484 7.56 -12.40 45.63
C TYR A 484 8.93 -12.65 46.25
N THR A 485 8.99 -13.55 47.23
CA THR A 485 10.24 -13.93 47.91
C THR A 485 11.27 -14.60 47.01
N PHE A 486 10.85 -15.10 45.85
CA PHE A 486 11.71 -15.69 44.82
C PHE A 486 12.20 -14.68 43.76
N VAL A 487 11.83 -13.40 43.87
CA VAL A 487 12.31 -12.32 43.01
C VAL A 487 13.36 -11.51 43.75
N ASN A 488 14.54 -11.34 43.16
CA ASN A 488 15.65 -10.58 43.75
C ASN A 488 16.18 -9.51 42.77
N ASP A 489 17.18 -8.75 43.21
CA ASP A 489 17.76 -7.65 42.43
C ASP A 489 18.42 -8.10 41.11
N GLU A 490 18.95 -9.33 41.06
CA GLU A 490 19.54 -9.93 39.87
C GLU A 490 18.45 -10.26 38.84
N VAL A 491 17.32 -10.81 39.30
CA VAL A 491 16.13 -11.12 38.49
C VAL A 491 15.48 -9.86 37.90
N MET A 492 15.57 -8.72 38.60
CA MET A 492 15.04 -7.44 38.12
C MET A 492 15.97 -6.68 37.17
N ALA A 493 17.17 -7.18 36.88
CA ALA A 493 18.15 -6.50 36.04
C ALA A 493 17.62 -6.17 34.63
N TYR A 494 16.79 -7.04 34.04
CA TYR A 494 16.10 -6.77 32.77
C TYR A 494 15.25 -5.49 32.84
N PHE A 495 14.39 -5.40 33.86
CA PHE A 495 13.46 -4.28 34.00
C PHE A 495 14.17 -2.96 34.34
N LYS A 496 15.22 -3.02 35.17
CA LYS A 496 16.03 -1.83 35.51
C LYS A 496 16.68 -1.20 34.28
N ARG A 497 17.24 -2.01 33.37
CA ARG A 497 17.91 -1.50 32.16
C ARG A 497 16.95 -0.94 31.12
N ARG A 498 15.73 -1.51 31.02
CA ARG A 498 14.69 -0.98 30.11
C ARG A 498 14.18 0.41 30.49
N LEU A 499 14.34 0.86 31.74
CA LEU A 499 13.96 2.20 32.18
C LEU A 499 14.69 3.33 31.43
N SER A 500 15.92 3.09 30.96
CA SER A 500 16.70 4.07 30.19
C SER A 500 16.63 3.86 28.67
N GLN A 501 16.50 2.60 28.20
CA GLN A 501 16.44 2.29 26.76
C GLN A 501 15.09 2.70 26.13
N ALA A 502 13.96 2.37 26.76
CA ALA A 502 12.64 2.61 26.18
C ALA A 502 12.32 4.09 25.92
N PRO A 503 12.69 5.06 26.79
CA PRO A 503 12.49 6.48 26.50
C PRO A 503 13.24 6.97 25.26
N ARG A 504 14.52 6.58 25.08
CA ARG A 504 15.32 6.96 23.89
C ARG A 504 14.63 6.48 22.62
N ASP A 505 14.29 5.21 22.61
CA ASP A 505 13.68 4.49 21.50
C ASP A 505 12.29 5.09 21.13
N ALA A 506 11.47 5.40 22.14
CA ALA A 506 10.14 5.97 21.95
C ALA A 506 10.20 7.43 21.46
N THR A 507 11.14 8.24 21.94
CA THR A 507 11.30 9.62 21.48
C THR A 507 11.66 9.67 19.99
N PHE A 508 12.63 8.85 19.56
CA PHE A 508 12.98 8.78 18.15
C PHE A 508 11.80 8.30 17.29
N ALA A 509 11.17 7.19 17.67
CA ALA A 509 10.05 6.64 16.90
C ALA A 509 8.88 7.61 16.81
N LEU A 510 8.58 8.35 17.89
CA LEU A 510 7.48 9.32 17.90
C LEU A 510 7.79 10.49 16.96
N GLN A 511 9.02 11.00 17.00
CA GLN A 511 9.43 12.08 16.10
C GLN A 511 9.39 11.62 14.64
N PHE A 512 9.94 10.43 14.35
CA PHE A 512 9.87 9.83 13.02
C PHE A 512 8.42 9.69 12.52
N VAL A 513 7.51 9.22 13.38
CA VAL A 513 6.09 9.07 13.03
C VAL A 513 5.44 10.42 12.77
N LYS A 514 5.68 11.44 13.61
CA LYS A 514 5.13 12.79 13.43
C LYS A 514 5.64 13.47 12.14
N GLU A 515 6.87 13.21 11.73
CA GLU A 515 7.47 13.81 10.53
C GLU A 515 7.02 13.13 9.22
N ASN A 516 6.67 11.84 9.29
CA ASN A 516 6.43 11.01 8.10
C ASN A 516 4.95 10.61 7.91
N ALA A 517 4.10 10.67 8.93
CA ALA A 517 2.66 10.46 8.81
C ALA A 517 1.95 11.79 8.46
N ARG A 518 2.04 12.17 7.18
CA ARG A 518 1.64 13.51 6.71
C ARG A 518 0.18 13.64 6.28
N THR A 519 -0.51 12.52 6.09
CA THR A 519 -1.94 12.48 5.77
C THR A 519 -2.73 12.02 6.99
N ARG A 520 -4.01 12.44 7.10
CA ARG A 520 -4.90 11.94 8.16
C ARG A 520 -5.02 10.42 8.14
N GLU A 521 -5.01 9.79 6.96
CA GLU A 521 -5.01 8.33 6.83
C GLU A 521 -3.76 7.69 7.45
N LEU A 522 -2.56 8.21 7.16
CA LEU A 522 -1.33 7.70 7.76
C LEU A 522 -1.29 7.96 9.27
N GLN A 523 -1.77 9.12 9.73
CA GLN A 523 -1.88 9.43 11.15
C GLN A 523 -2.83 8.47 11.86
N GLN A 524 -4.01 8.24 11.27
CA GLN A 524 -4.98 7.29 11.80
C GLN A 524 -4.41 5.86 11.80
N GLY A 525 -3.74 5.44 10.72
CA GLY A 525 -3.04 4.17 10.63
C GLY A 525 -1.96 4.02 11.71
N CYS A 526 -1.23 5.09 12.05
CA CYS A 526 -0.27 5.08 13.15
C CYS A 526 -0.95 4.92 14.52
N VAL A 527 -2.06 5.61 14.77
CA VAL A 527 -2.86 5.43 15.99
C VAL A 527 -3.37 3.98 16.09
N ASP A 528 -3.86 3.44 14.97
CA ASP A 528 -4.37 2.08 14.91
C ASP A 528 -3.26 1.02 15.03
N ALA A 529 -2.03 1.31 14.59
CA ALA A 529 -0.87 0.47 14.85
C ALA A 529 -0.52 0.39 16.35
N VAL A 530 -0.69 1.49 17.10
CA VAL A 530 -0.53 1.47 18.56
C VAL A 530 -1.64 0.66 19.22
N LYS A 531 -2.90 0.81 18.77
CA LYS A 531 -4.03 -0.02 19.24
C LYS A 531 -3.78 -1.50 18.96
N PHE A 532 -3.39 -1.85 17.74
CA PHE A 532 -3.03 -3.21 17.36
C PHE A 532 -1.95 -3.78 18.28
N LYS A 533 -0.89 -3.00 18.57
CA LYS A 533 0.15 -3.45 19.49
C LYS A 533 -0.38 -3.66 20.91
N CYS A 534 -1.28 -2.81 21.38
CA CYS A 534 -1.98 -3.03 22.66
C CYS A 534 -2.79 -4.33 22.63
N ASP A 535 -3.54 -4.59 21.55
CA ASP A 535 -4.34 -5.81 21.40
C ASP A 535 -3.46 -7.08 21.36
N VAL A 536 -2.28 -7.04 20.71
CA VAL A 536 -1.27 -8.13 20.75
C VAL A 536 -0.82 -8.43 22.17
N LEU A 537 -0.58 -7.40 22.99
CA LEU A 537 -0.18 -7.56 24.39
C LEU A 537 -1.34 -8.06 25.26
N TRP A 538 -2.55 -7.58 24.98
CA TRP A 538 -3.76 -7.94 25.70
C TRP A 538 -4.14 -9.40 25.47
N ALA A 539 -4.16 -9.85 24.22
CA ALA A 539 -4.48 -11.23 23.85
C ALA A 539 -3.53 -12.27 24.48
N GLN A 540 -2.25 -11.92 24.66
CA GLN A 540 -1.31 -12.77 25.40
C GLN A 540 -1.71 -12.93 26.87
N LEU A 541 -2.21 -11.86 27.50
CA LEU A 541 -2.65 -11.88 28.89
C LEU A 541 -4.01 -12.57 29.06
N ASP A 542 -4.94 -12.42 28.10
CA ASP A 542 -6.20 -13.16 28.08
C ASP A 542 -5.91 -14.67 28.05
N ALA A 543 -4.99 -15.11 27.19
CA ALA A 543 -4.62 -16.51 27.08
C ALA A 543 -3.98 -17.05 28.37
N LEU A 544 -3.13 -16.24 29.03
CA LEU A 544 -2.53 -16.60 30.31
C LEU A 544 -3.56 -16.66 31.45
N GLN A 545 -4.53 -15.73 31.46
CA GLN A 545 -5.64 -15.72 32.41
C GLN A 545 -6.47 -17.00 32.27
N LEU A 546 -6.96 -17.29 31.06
CA LEU A 546 -7.78 -18.47 30.80
C LEU A 546 -7.03 -19.77 31.14
N ALA A 547 -5.77 -19.89 30.75
CA ALA A 547 -5.00 -21.11 30.95
C ALA A 547 -4.59 -21.32 32.42
N TYR A 548 -4.03 -20.30 33.07
CA TYR A 548 -3.30 -20.47 34.34
C TYR A 548 -3.98 -19.83 35.54
N VAL A 549 -5.07 -19.08 35.35
CA VAL A 549 -5.92 -18.58 36.44
C VAL A 549 -7.25 -19.33 36.44
N ASP A 550 -7.85 -19.51 35.27
CA ASP A 550 -9.15 -20.19 35.15
C ASP A 550 -9.00 -21.71 34.89
N GLY A 551 -7.77 -22.19 34.67
CA GLY A 551 -7.41 -23.62 34.61
C GLY A 551 -7.59 -24.29 33.24
N LEU A 552 -7.88 -23.53 32.18
CA LEU A 552 -8.14 -24.07 30.83
C LEU A 552 -6.84 -24.22 30.02
N ILE A 553 -5.90 -25.03 30.51
CA ILE A 553 -4.60 -25.21 29.85
C ILE A 553 -4.76 -26.01 28.54
N PRO A 554 -4.43 -25.44 27.38
CA PRO A 554 -4.56 -26.13 26.10
C PRO A 554 -3.54 -27.28 25.96
N PRO A 555 -3.80 -28.26 25.07
CA PRO A 555 -2.84 -29.34 24.79
C PRO A 555 -1.47 -28.81 24.34
N GLY A 556 -0.40 -29.43 24.84
CA GLY A 556 0.98 -29.08 24.49
C GLY A 556 1.57 -27.86 25.22
N ALA A 557 0.76 -27.06 25.94
CA ALA A 557 1.27 -25.97 26.74
C ALA A 557 1.89 -26.44 28.07
N TYR A 558 2.75 -25.61 28.66
CA TYR A 558 3.39 -25.87 29.94
C TYR A 558 2.37 -26.20 31.03
N ARG A 559 2.61 -27.29 31.76
CA ARG A 559 1.81 -27.74 32.90
C ARG A 559 2.68 -27.75 34.16
N PRO A 560 2.49 -26.80 35.07
CA PRO A 560 3.22 -26.81 36.34
C PRO A 560 2.74 -27.97 37.22
N GLU A 561 3.65 -28.58 37.97
CA GLU A 561 3.30 -29.62 38.95
C GLU A 561 2.37 -29.03 40.03
N GLY A 562 1.23 -29.68 40.26
CA GLY A 562 0.27 -29.28 41.30
C GLY A 562 -0.79 -28.24 40.88
N MET A 563 -1.03 -28.05 39.58
CA MET A 563 -2.12 -27.23 39.03
C MET A 563 -3.11 -28.05 38.20
#